data_AF-A0A1C4F518-F1
#
_entry.id   AF-A0A1C4F518-F1
#
_cell.length_a   1.000
_cell.length_b   1.000
_cell.length_c   1.000
_cell.angle_alpha   90.00
_cell.angle_beta   90.00
_cell.angle_gamma   90.00
#
_symmetry.space_group_name_H-M   'P 1'
#
loop_
_entity.id
_entity.type
_entity.pdbx_description
1 polymer ?
#
loop_
_entity_poly.entity_id
_entity_poly.type
_entity_poly.pdbx_seq_one_letter_code
_entity_poly.pdbx_strand_id
1 'polypeptide(L)' 'MFGLGKKRTPFGDYLDRRGIKQQWLVQKTGLSKSLISDLANKKDRVPTLTSATKIIKTLRKFDNRIDYHDFWDINI' A
#
# COMPACT_ATOMS: atom_id res chain seq x y z
N MET A 1 -0.41 -15.15 17.80
CA MET A 1 -0.48 -14.98 16.32
C MET A 1 -1.94 -14.74 15.97
N PHE A 2 -2.35 -13.51 15.68
CA PHE A 2 -3.75 -13.16 15.42
C PHE A 2 -3.93 -12.78 13.94
N GLY A 3 -4.78 -13.52 13.23
CA GLY A 3 -5.36 -13.08 11.96
C GLY A 3 -5.17 -14.06 10.80
N LEU A 4 -6.11 -15.00 10.67
CA LEU A 4 -6.65 -15.57 9.43
C LEU A 4 -5.80 -15.30 8.17
N GLY A 5 -5.08 -16.31 7.68
CA GLY A 5 -4.09 -16.31 6.59
C GLY A 5 -4.50 -15.68 5.25
N LYS A 6 -4.91 -14.41 5.26
CA LYS A 6 -5.09 -13.58 4.07
C LYS A 6 -3.71 -13.34 3.50
N LYS A 7 -3.53 -13.70 2.23
CA LYS A 7 -2.34 -13.36 1.46
C LYS A 7 -2.17 -11.84 1.55
N ARG A 8 -1.15 -11.38 2.27
CA ARG A 8 -0.75 -9.97 2.30
C ARG A 8 0.39 -9.76 1.32
N THR A 9 0.39 -8.60 0.69
CA THR A 9 1.54 -8.09 -0.07
C THR A 9 2.52 -7.40 0.88
N PRO A 10 3.76 -7.08 0.45
CA PRO A 10 4.66 -6.26 1.25
C PRO A 10 4.02 -4.92 1.67
N PHE A 11 3.25 -4.31 0.77
CA PHE A 11 2.44 -3.13 1.07
C PHE A 11 1.41 -3.40 2.19
N GLY A 12 0.63 -4.47 2.07
CA GLY A 12 -0.39 -4.81 3.07
C GLY A 12 0.20 -5.11 4.44
N ASP A 13 1.34 -5.83 4.48
CA ASP A 13 2.08 -6.12 5.71
C ASP A 13 2.63 -4.84 6.35
N TYR A 14 3.19 -3.93 5.54
CA TYR A 14 3.65 -2.63 6.02
C TYR A 14 2.53 -1.82 6.69
N LEU A 15 1.34 -1.78 6.07
CA LEU A 15 0.18 -1.09 6.65
C LEU A 15 -0.24 -1.71 7.99
N ASP A 16 -0.31 -3.04 8.06
CA ASP A 16 -0.69 -3.75 9.29
C ASP A 16 0.32 -3.49 10.41
N ARG A 17 1.63 -3.60 10.12
CA ARG A 17 2.71 -3.36 11.10
C ARG A 17 2.72 -1.94 11.65
N ARG A 18 2.38 -0.95 10.82
CA ARG A 18 2.31 0.47 11.21
C ARG A 18 0.93 0.87 11.76
N GLY A 19 -0.06 -0.03 11.76
CA GLY A 19 -1.43 0.28 12.17
C GLY A 19 -2.16 1.26 11.23
N ILE A 20 -1.73 1.36 9.96
CA ILE A 20 -2.29 2.30 8.98
C ILE A 20 -3.53 1.68 8.34
N LYS A 21 -4.68 2.33 8.52
CA LYS A 21 -5.95 1.86 7.95
C LYS A 21 -6.01 2.12 6.44
N GLN A 22 -6.42 1.14 5.65
CA GLN A 22 -6.63 1.31 4.20
C GLN A 22 -7.63 2.43 3.87
N GLN A 23 -8.70 2.57 4.68
CA GLN A 23 -9.67 3.66 4.53
C GLN A 23 -9.04 5.05 4.71
N TRP A 24 -8.05 5.18 5.60
CA TRP A 24 -7.33 6.43 5.77
C TRP A 24 -6.53 6.78 4.51
N LEU A 25 -5.91 5.80 3.86
CA LEU A 25 -5.23 6.03 2.58
C LEU A 25 -6.21 6.43 1.48
N VAL A 26 -7.40 5.82 1.41
CA VAL A 26 -8.45 6.23 0.45
C VAL A 26 -8.75 7.72 0.60
N GLN A 27 -8.99 8.18 1.84
CA GLN A 27 -9.30 9.58 2.12
C GLN A 27 -8.15 10.54 1.80
N LYS A 28 -6.90 10.13 2.04
CA LYS A 28 -5.72 10.99 1.82
C LYS A 28 -5.23 11.01 0.38
N THR A 29 -5.37 9.90 -0.35
CA THR A 29 -4.88 9.76 -1.73
C THR A 29 -5.95 10.02 -2.78
N GLY A 30 -7.23 9.93 -2.40
CA GLY A 30 -8.37 9.96 -3.33
C GLY A 30 -8.48 8.71 -4.21
N LEU A 31 -7.69 7.66 -3.93
CA LEU A 31 -7.74 6.40 -4.68
C LEU A 31 -8.92 5.54 -4.22
N SER A 32 -9.42 4.68 -5.11
CA SER A 32 -10.54 3.81 -4.77
C SER A 32 -10.18 2.79 -3.69
N LYS A 33 -11.16 2.46 -2.84
CA LYS A 33 -11.02 1.44 -1.80
C LYS A 33 -10.64 0.07 -2.39
N SER A 34 -11.21 -0.27 -3.56
CA SER A 34 -10.90 -1.52 -4.26
C SER A 34 -9.43 -1.58 -4.66
N LEU A 35 -8.88 -0.49 -5.21
CA LEU A 35 -7.47 -0.44 -5.60
C LEU A 35 -6.55 -0.64 -4.39
N ILE A 36 -6.77 0.09 -3.29
CA ILE A 36 -5.92 -0.03 -2.09
C ILE A 36 -6.03 -1.43 -1.47
N SER A 37 -7.24 -1.97 -1.42
CA SER A 37 -7.48 -3.34 -0.94
C SER A 37 -6.78 -4.38 -1.82
N ASP A 38 -6.86 -4.23 -3.14
CA ASP A 38 -6.18 -5.14 -4.06
C ASP A 38 -4.67 -5.04 -3.89
N LEU A 39 -4.10 -3.84 -3.82
CA LEU A 39 -2.66 -3.66 -3.59
C LEU A 39 -2.17 -4.25 -2.27
N ALA A 40 -3.02 -4.33 -1.24
CA ALA A 40 -2.68 -4.89 0.07
C ALA A 40 -2.80 -6.43 0.13
N ASN A 41 -3.57 -7.04 -0.76
CA ASN A 41 -3.91 -8.47 -0.68
C ASN A 41 -3.53 -9.30 -1.92
N LYS A 42 -3.40 -8.69 -3.09
CA LYS A 42 -3.11 -9.36 -4.38
C LYS A 42 -1.67 -9.08 -4.80
N LYS A 43 -0.81 -10.11 -4.78
CA LYS A 43 0.63 -9.98 -5.11
C LYS A 43 0.89 -9.64 -6.57
N ASP A 44 -0.04 -10.02 -7.44
CA ASP A 44 -0.07 -9.74 -8.88
C ASP A 44 -0.53 -8.30 -9.20
N ARG A 45 -1.10 -7.59 -8.23
CA ARG A 45 -1.58 -6.23 -8.44
C ARG A 45 -0.43 -5.24 -8.26
N VAL A 46 -0.02 -4.64 -9.37
CA VAL A 46 0.92 -3.51 -9.40
C VAL A 46 0.14 -2.20 -9.66
N PRO A 47 0.40 -1.11 -8.93
CA PRO A 47 -0.23 0.18 -9.17
C PRO A 47 0.43 0.89 -10.36
N THR A 48 -0.29 1.83 -10.98
CA THR A 48 0.36 2.78 -11.90
C THR A 48 1.33 3.68 -11.15
N LEU A 49 2.35 4.20 -11.83
CA LEU A 49 3.34 5.10 -11.23
C LEU A 49 2.69 6.32 -10.54
N THR A 50 1.63 6.88 -11.14
CA THR A 50 0.85 7.97 -10.54
C THR A 50 0.20 7.57 -9.21
N SER A 51 -0.41 6.37 -9.15
CA SER A 51 -1.05 5.86 -7.94
C SER A 51 -0.02 5.53 -6.86
N ALA A 52 1.07 4.86 -7.26
CA ALA A 52 2.19 4.54 -6.39
C ALA A 52 2.76 5.81 -5.75
N THR A 53 3.04 6.83 -6.57
CA THR A 53 3.57 8.13 -6.12
C THR A 53 2.63 8.79 -5.09
N LYS A 54 1.31 8.79 -5.31
CA LYS A 54 0.35 9.34 -4.35
C LYS A 54 0.38 8.60 -3.01
N ILE A 55 0.44 7.27 -3.05
CA ILE A 55 0.51 6.41 -1.86
C ILE A 55 1.82 6.67 -1.10
N ILE A 56 2.97 6.60 -1.78
CA ILE A 56 4.29 6.82 -1.19
C ILE A 56 4.41 8.21 -0.59
N LYS A 57 4.01 9.28 -1.31
CA LYS A 57 4.00 10.64 -0.76
C LYS A 57 3.16 10.75 0.51
N THR A 58 2.06 10.00 0.59
CA THR A 58 1.20 9.98 1.77
C THR A 58 1.83 9.21 2.94
N LEU A 59 2.45 8.06 2.65
CA LEU A 59 3.11 7.23 3.65
C LEU A 59 4.45 7.83 4.14
N ARG A 60 5.14 8.61 3.31
CA ARG A 60 6.37 9.32 3.69
C ARG A 60 6.20 10.23 4.89
N LYS A 61 4.97 10.71 5.15
CA LYS A 61 4.63 11.46 6.36
C LYS A 61 4.91 10.70 7.67
N PHE A 62 4.97 9.37 7.62
CA PHE A 62 5.34 8.52 8.76
C PHE A 62 6.74 7.93 8.62
N ASP A 63 7.18 7.67 7.39
CA ASP A 63 8.49 7.08 7.13
C ASP A 63 9.08 7.65 5.83
N ASN A 64 10.00 8.61 5.97
CA ASN A 64 10.60 9.29 4.82
C ASN A 64 11.53 8.40 3.97
N ARG A 65 11.86 7.17 4.43
CA ARG A 65 12.83 6.30 3.74
C ARG A 65 12.19 5.35 2.73
N ILE A 66 10.87 5.21 2.75
CA ILE A 66 10.16 4.26 1.88
C ILE A 66 10.06 4.76 0.44
N ASP A 67 10.05 3.82 -0.48
CA ASP A 67 9.83 4.00 -1.90
C ASP A 67 8.80 2.98 -2.44
N TYR A 68 8.30 3.18 -3.67
CA TYR A 68 7.35 2.25 -4.29
C TYR A 68 8.01 0.92 -4.64
N HIS A 69 9.31 0.89 -4.91
CA HIS A 69 10.07 -0.35 -5.14
C HIS A 69 10.13 -1.27 -3.91
N ASP A 70 9.95 -0.73 -2.69
CA ASP A 70 9.88 -1.56 -1.47
C ASP A 70 8.61 -2.42 -1.43
N PHE A 71 7.60 -2.04 -2.21
CA PHE A 71 6.26 -2.63 -2.14
C PHE A 71 5.83 -3.32 -3.42
N TRP A 72 6.24 -2.77 -4.58
CA TRP A 72 5.82 -3.23 -5.90
C TRP A 72 6.99 -3.19 -6.86
N ASP A 73 7.07 -4.21 -7.72
CA ASP A 73 8.02 -4.28 -8.81
C ASP A 73 7.49 -3.47 -10.01
N ILE A 74 7.73 -2.16 -9.99
CA ILE A 74 7.37 -1.25 -11.07
C ILE A 74 8.59 -1.11 -11.99
N ASN A 75 8.51 -1.70 -13.19
CA ASN A 75 9.45 -1.42 -14.25
C ASN A 75 9.14 -0.03 -14.82
N ILE A 76 10.06 0.91 -14.61
CA ILE A 76 10.04 2.29 -15.13
C ILE A 76 11.02 2.45 -16.28
#